data_AF-A0AAW2W6Y7-F1
#
_entry.id   AF-A0AAW2W6Y7-F1
#
_cell.length_a   1.000
_cell.length_b   1.000
_cell.length_c   1.000
_cell.angle_alpha   90.00
_cell.angle_beta   90.00
_cell.angle_gamma   90.00
#
_symmetry.space_group_name_H-M   'P 1'
#
loop_
_entity.id
_entity.type
_entity.pdbx_description
1 polymer ?
#
loop_
_entity_poly.entity_id
_entity_poly.type
_entity_poly.pdbx_seq_one_letter_code
_entity_poly.pdbx_strand_id
1 'polypeptide(L)'
;MSRRSPRGDRDINQSPTRKELLNIEIIPGHPDKTTRIGSQMSEETKKEVVRCFQCNADIFAWTPQDLKGIDPKVTTHYHNIDPSVKLVKQKKRHFGSEKDKIIQTKVDKLMAAGH
;
A
#
# COMPACT_ATOMS: atom_id res chain seq x y z
N MET A 1 35.27 -32.90 27.77
CA MET A 1 35.10 -32.14 26.51
C MET A 1 33.63 -31.75 26.41
N SER A 2 33.16 -30.74 27.14
CA SER A 2 33.03 -29.32 26.75
C SER A 2 32.54 -29.05 25.31
N ARG A 3 31.45 -28.27 25.25
CA ARG A 3 30.88 -27.46 24.14
C ARG A 3 29.61 -28.01 23.46
N ARG A 4 28.46 -27.64 24.03
CA ARG A 4 27.33 -27.14 23.23
C ARG A 4 27.11 -25.69 23.63
N SER A 5 27.45 -24.78 22.72
CA SER A 5 27.23 -23.34 22.88
C SER A 5 25.75 -23.05 23.13
N PRO A 6 25.38 -22.17 24.09
CA PRO A 6 24.01 -21.71 24.21
C PRO A 6 23.67 -20.92 22.95
N ARG A 7 22.54 -21.25 22.30
CA ARG A 7 21.96 -20.39 21.29
C ARG A 7 21.70 -19.06 21.98
N GLY A 8 22.37 -18.00 21.53
CA GLY A 8 22.15 -16.66 22.07
C GLY A 8 20.66 -16.38 22.06
N ASP A 9 20.13 -16.03 23.24
CA ASP A 9 18.83 -15.39 23.37
C ASP A 9 18.85 -14.19 22.42
N ARG A 10 18.17 -14.34 21.29
CA ARG A 10 17.74 -13.17 20.54
C ARG A 10 16.63 -12.60 21.40
N ASP A 11 16.92 -11.50 22.09
CA ASP A 11 15.93 -10.69 22.76
C ASP A 11 14.75 -10.46 21.82
N ILE A 12 13.66 -11.19 22.05
CA ILE A 12 12.39 -11.11 21.30
C ILE A 12 11.61 -9.84 21.73
N ASN A 13 12.24 -8.97 22.51
CA ASN A 13 11.64 -7.80 23.17
C ASN A 13 12.22 -6.47 22.68
N GLN A 14 12.80 -6.40 21.49
CA GLN A 14 12.87 -5.12 20.81
C GLN A 14 11.49 -4.83 20.21
N SER A 15 10.57 -4.40 21.09
CA SER A 15 9.38 -3.71 20.67
C SER A 15 9.79 -2.65 19.64
N PRO A 16 9.10 -2.54 18.48
CA PRO A 16 9.43 -1.51 17.53
C PRO A 16 9.32 -0.19 18.29
N THR A 17 10.45 0.50 18.46
CA THR A 17 10.51 1.78 19.16
C THR A 17 9.37 2.60 18.60
N ARG A 18 8.36 2.92 19.41
CA ARG A 18 7.15 3.61 18.96
C ARG A 18 7.60 4.97 18.44
N LYS A 19 7.90 5.06 17.15
CA LYS A 19 8.27 6.30 16.50
C LYS A 19 7.06 7.19 16.60
N GLU A 20 7.19 8.27 17.36
CA GLU A 20 6.19 9.31 17.39
C GLU A 20 6.08 9.91 15.99
N LEU A 21 4.84 10.07 15.53
CA LEU A 21 4.52 10.54 14.19
C LEU A 21 3.63 11.77 14.29
N LEU A 22 3.90 12.76 13.46
CA LEU A 22 3.12 13.97 13.31
C LEU A 22 2.27 13.86 12.03
N ASN A 23 0.99 14.23 12.14
CA ASN A 23 0.13 14.38 10.98
C ASN A 23 0.40 15.73 10.31
N ILE A 24 0.56 15.73 8.98
CA ILE A 24 0.73 16.92 8.16
C ILE A 24 -0.28 16.91 7.01
N GLU A 25 -0.71 18.09 6.60
CA GLU A 25 -1.53 18.28 5.40
C GLU A 25 -0.63 18.34 4.16
N ILE A 26 -0.87 17.44 3.19
CA ILE A 26 -0.19 17.48 1.90
C ILE A 26 -0.82 18.54 1.00
N ILE A 27 -2.14 18.75 1.09
CA ILE A 27 -2.81 19.84 0.39
C ILE A 27 -3.38 20.81 1.42
N PRO A 28 -2.89 22.07 1.48
CA PRO A 28 -3.39 23.05 2.44
C PRO A 28 -4.91 23.20 2.34
N GLY A 29 -5.61 23.09 3.48
CA GLY A 29 -7.06 23.25 3.54
C GLY A 29 -7.87 21.98 3.21
N HIS A 30 -7.20 20.84 2.98
CA HIS A 30 -7.84 19.54 2.78
C HIS A 30 -7.48 18.59 3.93
N PRO A 31 -8.30 18.51 5.00
CA PRO A 31 -7.99 17.69 6.18
C PRO A 31 -8.04 16.18 5.90
N ASP A 32 -8.69 15.77 4.80
CA ASP A 32 -8.72 14.41 4.27
C ASP A 32 -7.43 14.01 3.56
N LYS A 33 -6.58 14.98 3.18
CA LYS A 33 -5.37 14.77 2.40
C LYS A 33 -4.11 14.93 3.24
N THR A 34 -3.96 14.04 4.23
CA THR A 34 -2.90 14.09 5.24
C THR A 34 -1.96 12.88 5.18
N THR A 35 -0.72 13.06 5.64
CA THR A 35 0.25 11.97 5.83
C THR A 35 0.99 12.09 7.17
N ARG A 36 1.75 11.07 7.52
CA ARG A 36 2.48 10.96 8.79
C ARG A 36 3.98 11.03 8.59
N ILE A 37 4.64 11.94 9.29
CA ILE A 37 6.11 12.09 9.30
C ILE A 37 6.67 11.85 10.71
N GLY A 38 7.96 11.52 10.81
CA GLY A 38 8.62 11.32 12.10
C GLY A 38 8.67 12.59 12.94
N SER A 39 8.28 12.52 14.22
CA SER A 39 8.35 13.68 15.14
C SER A 39 9.79 14.11 15.45
N GLN A 40 10.71 13.15 15.46
CA GLN A 40 12.13 13.32 15.84
C GLN A 40 13.00 13.90 14.71
N MET A 41 12.41 14.31 13.60
CA MET A 41 13.13 14.97 12.50
C MET A 41 13.52 16.40 12.91
N SER A 42 14.63 16.92 12.37
CA SER A 42 14.96 18.34 12.53
C SER A 42 13.91 19.21 11.83
N GLU A 43 13.72 20.44 12.31
CA GLU A 43 12.73 21.36 11.73
C GLU A 43 13.04 21.69 10.25
N GLU A 44 14.32 21.74 9.88
CA GLU A 44 14.75 21.92 8.49
C GLU A 44 14.30 20.75 7.60
N THR A 45 14.63 19.51 8.01
CA THR A 45 14.24 18.32 7.24
C THR A 45 12.72 18.14 7.20
N LYS A 46 12.00 18.46 8.28
CA LYS A 46 10.53 18.45 8.29
C LYS A 46 9.98 19.38 7.20
N LYS A 47 10.47 20.62 7.13
CA LYS A 47 10.03 21.60 6.13
C LYS A 47 10.34 21.13 4.71
N GLU A 48 11.51 20.57 4.48
CA GLU A 48 11.90 20.03 3.17
C GLU A 48 11.01 18.87 2.73
N VAL A 49 10.70 17.94 3.64
CA VAL A 49 9.82 16.81 3.37
C VAL A 49 8.38 17.25 3.14
N VAL A 50 7.86 18.16 3.97
CA VAL A 50 6.52 18.73 3.76
C VAL A 50 6.43 19.42 2.40
N ARG A 51 7.42 20.24 2.04
CA ARG A 51 7.49 20.88 0.73
C ARG A 51 7.53 19.85 -0.40
N CYS A 52 8.34 18.81 -0.26
CA CYS A 52 8.44 17.74 -1.25
C CYS A 52 7.06 17.07 -1.48
N PHE A 53 6.34 16.74 -0.42
CA PHE A 53 5.01 16.16 -0.54
C PHE A 53 4.00 17.12 -1.16
N GLN A 54 4.01 18.39 -0.76
CA GLN A 54 3.15 19.43 -1.34
C GLN A 54 3.40 19.64 -2.84
N CYS A 55 4.68 19.66 -3.26
CA CYS A 55 5.06 19.78 -4.66
C CYS A 55 4.68 18.56 -5.51
N ASN A 56 4.47 17.40 -4.88
CA ASN A 56 4.13 16.13 -5.53
C ASN A 56 2.77 15.61 -5.08
N ALA A 57 1.85 16.52 -4.71
CA ALA A 57 0.55 16.16 -4.16
C ALA A 57 -0.34 15.36 -5.14
N ASP A 58 -0.05 15.46 -6.43
CA ASP A 58 -0.69 14.75 -7.55
C ASP A 58 -0.24 13.29 -7.70
N ILE A 59 0.90 12.90 -7.12
CA ILE A 59 1.39 11.51 -7.12
C ILE A 59 0.57 10.63 -6.16
N PHE A 60 -0.07 11.22 -5.16
CA PHE A 60 -0.87 10.48 -4.18
C PHE A 60 -2.26 10.13 -4.72
N ALA A 61 -2.70 8.91 -4.45
CA ALA A 61 -4.06 8.49 -4.73
C ALA A 61 -4.95 8.70 -3.49
N TRP A 62 -5.67 9.81 -3.45
CA TRP A 62 -6.56 10.18 -2.34
C TRP A 62 -7.87 9.39 -2.37
N THR A 63 -8.34 9.08 -3.57
CA THR A 63 -9.54 8.30 -3.85
C THR A 63 -9.23 7.13 -4.78
N PRO A 64 -10.11 6.11 -4.83
CA PRO A 64 -9.96 5.03 -5.82
C PRO A 64 -9.95 5.50 -7.28
N GLN A 65 -10.52 6.68 -7.58
CA GLN A 65 -10.50 7.27 -8.91
C GLN A 65 -9.14 7.91 -9.26
N ASP A 66 -8.37 8.33 -8.25
CA ASP A 66 -7.03 8.88 -8.43
C ASP A 66 -6.00 7.80 -8.76
N LEU A 67 -6.32 6.53 -8.49
CA LEU A 67 -5.55 5.38 -8.98
C LEU A 67 -5.76 5.19 -10.49
N LYS A 68 -5.62 6.24 -11.30
CA LYS A 68 -5.50 6.09 -12.75
C LYS A 68 -4.23 5.26 -12.95
N GLY A 69 -4.40 3.99 -13.28
CA GLY A 69 -3.30 3.06 -13.44
C GLY A 69 -2.25 3.60 -14.40
N ILE A 70 -1.08 3.00 -14.39
CA ILE A 70 -0.04 3.30 -15.38
C ILE A 70 -0.66 3.10 -16.77
N ASP A 71 -0.35 3.98 -17.73
CA ASP A 71 -0.85 3.89 -19.10
C ASP A 71 -0.72 2.43 -19.58
N PRO A 72 -1.81 1.78 -20.02
CA PRO A 72 -1.75 0.43 -20.55
C PRO A 72 -0.69 0.29 -21.63
N LYS A 73 -0.37 1.32 -22.42
CA LYS A 73 0.74 1.28 -23.39
C LYS A 73 2.10 1.00 -22.74
N VAL A 74 2.28 1.38 -21.48
CA VAL A 74 3.51 1.20 -20.69
C VAL A 74 3.47 -0.08 -19.86
N THR A 75 2.30 -0.48 -19.35
CA THR A 75 2.16 -1.65 -18.45
C THR A 75 1.63 -2.92 -19.11
N THR A 76 1.18 -2.86 -20.37
CA THR A 76 0.71 -4.07 -21.06
C THR A 76 1.90 -4.96 -21.40
N HIS A 77 2.05 -6.03 -20.62
CA HIS A 77 2.86 -7.16 -21.03
C HIS A 77 1.99 -8.10 -21.87
N TYR A 78 2.42 -8.38 -23.09
CA TYR A 78 1.77 -9.40 -23.92
C TYR A 78 2.04 -10.77 -23.32
N HIS A 79 1.02 -11.40 -22.74
CA HIS A 79 1.11 -12.80 -22.33
C HIS A 79 0.97 -13.66 -23.59
N ASN A 80 2.07 -14.25 -24.05
CA ASN A 80 2.07 -15.12 -25.22
C ASN A 80 1.43 -16.46 -24.84
N ILE A 81 0.11 -16.54 -24.98
CA ILE A 81 -0.66 -17.76 -24.72
C ILE A 81 -0.64 -18.60 -26.00
N ASP A 82 -0.18 -19.84 -25.90
CA ASP A 82 -0.27 -20.81 -26.99
C ASP A 82 -1.75 -21.13 -27.28
N PRO A 83 -2.29 -20.81 -28.47
CA PRO A 83 -3.68 -21.04 -28.81
C PRO A 83 -4.07 -22.54 -28.86
N SER A 84 -3.09 -23.43 -28.95
CA SER A 84 -3.30 -24.88 -28.96
C SER A 84 -3.56 -25.45 -27.57
N VAL A 85 -3.26 -24.69 -26.51
CA VAL A 85 -3.48 -25.11 -25.13
C VAL A 85 -4.95 -24.96 -24.75
N LYS A 86 -5.51 -26.02 -24.15
CA LYS A 86 -6.89 -26.01 -23.69
C LYS A 86 -7.09 -24.98 -22.57
N LEU A 87 -8.08 -24.10 -22.74
CA LEU A 87 -8.49 -23.16 -21.69
C LEU A 87 -9.04 -23.92 -20.48
N VAL A 88 -8.52 -23.61 -19.29
CA VAL A 88 -8.97 -24.21 -18.03
C VAL A 88 -9.81 -23.21 -17.26
N LYS A 89 -11.12 -23.46 -17.16
CA LYS A 89 -12.00 -22.69 -16.27
C LYS A 89 -11.87 -23.20 -14.84
N GLN A 90 -11.20 -22.44 -13.99
CA GLN A 90 -11.10 -22.77 -12.57
C GLN A 90 -12.43 -22.55 -11.85
N LYS A 91 -12.82 -23.49 -10.98
CA LYS A 91 -14.03 -23.38 -10.16
C LYS A 91 -13.87 -22.22 -9.17
N LYS A 92 -14.89 -21.36 -9.06
CA LYS A 92 -14.94 -20.29 -8.06
C LYS A 92 -14.81 -20.89 -6.66
N ARG A 93 -13.90 -20.36 -5.85
CA ARG A 93 -13.78 -20.71 -4.42
C ARG A 93 -14.86 -19.97 -3.63
N HIS A 94 -15.46 -20.65 -2.65
CA HIS A 94 -16.37 -20.02 -1.70
C HIS A 94 -15.57 -19.53 -0.49
N PHE A 95 -15.75 -18.26 -0.11
CA PHE A 95 -15.00 -17.65 1.00
C PHE A 95 -15.83 -17.53 2.29
N GLY A 96 -17.10 -17.90 2.26
CA GLY A 96 -18.05 -17.69 3.35
C GLY A 96 -18.73 -16.33 3.26
N SER A 97 -19.94 -16.23 3.80
CA SER A 97 -20.84 -15.08 3.63
C SER A 97 -20.26 -13.75 4.08
N GLU A 98 -19.46 -13.74 5.15
CA GLU A 98 -18.80 -12.52 5.64
C GLU A 98 -17.74 -12.00 4.67
N LYS A 99 -16.84 -12.89 4.20
CA LYS A 99 -15.80 -12.51 3.23
C LYS A 99 -16.39 -12.16 1.88
N ASP A 100 -17.42 -12.88 1.44
CA ASP A 100 -18.11 -12.59 0.18
C ASP A 100 -18.72 -11.17 0.18
N LYS A 101 -19.28 -10.70 1.31
CA LYS A 101 -19.76 -9.31 1.46
C LYS A 101 -18.64 -8.28 1.34
N ILE A 102 -17.49 -8.53 1.98
CA ILE A 102 -16.32 -7.65 1.90
C ILE A 102 -15.79 -7.59 0.46
N ILE A 103 -15.68 -8.76 -0.20
CA ILE A 103 -15.26 -8.86 -1.60
C ILE A 103 -16.22 -8.08 -2.48
N GLN A 104 -17.53 -8.27 -2.34
CA GLN A 104 -18.54 -7.56 -3.12
C GLN A 104 -18.42 -6.05 -2.95
N THR A 105 -18.37 -5.57 -1.71
CA THR A 105 -18.22 -4.14 -1.40
C THR A 105 -16.97 -3.55 -2.05
N LYS A 106 -15.85 -4.30 -2.05
CA LYS A 106 -14.61 -3.86 -2.67
C LYS A 106 -14.70 -3.85 -4.20
N VAL A 107 -15.31 -4.88 -4.79
CA VAL A 107 -15.54 -4.96 -6.25
C VAL A 107 -16.42 -3.80 -6.70
N ASP A 108 -17.51 -3.51 -5.99
CA ASP A 108 -18.41 -2.40 -6.33
C ASP A 108 -17.68 -1.05 -6.32
N LYS A 109 -16.78 -0.84 -5.34
CA LYS A 109 -15.94 0.37 -5.28
C LYS A 109 -14.95 0.46 -6.45
N LEU A 110 -14.38 -0.66 -6.90
CA LEU A 110 -13.47 -0.69 -8.04
C LEU A 110 -14.21 -0.40 -9.35
N MET A 111 -15.37 -1.03 -9.54
CA MET A 111 -16.25 -0.80 -10.70
C MET A 111 -16.70 0.66 -10.78
N ALA A 112 -17.07 1.26 -9.65
CA ALA A 112 -17.45 2.68 -9.60
C ALA A 112 -16.29 3.64 -9.93
N ALA A 113 -15.04 3.19 -9.75
CA ALA A 113 -13.84 3.94 -10.09
C ALA A 113 -13.34 3.69 -11.53
N GLY A 114 -14.01 2.83 -12.30
CA GLY A 114 -13.69 2.56 -13.70
C GLY A 114 -12.55 1.56 -13.92
N HIS A 115 -12.32 0.66 -12.95
CA HIS A 115 -11.36 -0.46 -13.04
C HIS A 115 -12.00 -1.77 -13.48
#